data_AF-A0A2D8XKY6-F1
#
_entry.id   AF-A0A2D8XKY6-F1
#
_cell.length_a   1.000
_cell.length_b   1.000
_cell.length_c   1.000
_cell.angle_alpha   90.00
_cell.angle_beta   90.00
_cell.angle_gamma   90.00
#
_symmetry.space_group_name_H-M   'P 1'
#
loop_
_entity.id
_entity.type
_entity.pdbx_description
1 polymer ?
#
loop_
_entity_poly.entity_id
_entity_poly.type
_entity_poly.pdbx_seq_one_letter_code
_entity_poly.pdbx_strand_id
1 'polypeptide(L)'
;MVAAFVRAREVFDSPPPFQNLIQMKKKPTNPFLLEARNRYFEAIGLADKSRTSKQRWMKNRKRHIVEQRAALFNAVSPFCGRADCASMFNKDHATVLHAIKSHEMYLKYSANYGQVYEQATKIVADLAKEMRVYPMGQYRHYVSSESELESLQRTLDNLQTTLDHVKDRVRKNTNPVREYRGVLSGEE
;
A
#
# COMPACT_ATOMS: atom_id res chain seq x y z
N MET A 1 -46.62 72.07 -12.46
CA MET A 1 -46.64 71.18 -11.28
C MET A 1 -46.29 69.77 -11.73
N VAL A 2 -44.99 69.46 -11.81
CA VAL A 2 -44.49 68.10 -12.11
C VAL A 2 -43.34 67.84 -11.14
N ALA A 3 -43.60 67.12 -10.06
CA ALA A 3 -42.58 66.53 -9.21
C ALA A 3 -43.23 65.58 -8.20
N ALA A 4 -43.19 64.28 -8.49
CA ALA A 4 -43.09 63.22 -7.48
C ALA A 4 -43.20 61.88 -8.20
N PHE A 5 -42.07 61.19 -8.44
CA PHE A 5 -41.98 59.72 -8.40
C PHE A 5 -40.52 59.29 -8.64
N VAL A 6 -39.65 59.53 -7.66
CA VAL A 6 -38.36 58.82 -7.56
C VAL A 6 -38.09 58.56 -6.08
N ARG A 7 -38.08 57.28 -5.70
CA ARG A 7 -37.31 56.63 -4.60
C ARG A 7 -38.15 55.57 -3.88
N ALA A 8 -37.97 54.32 -4.28
CA ALA A 8 -38.05 53.16 -3.39
C ALA A 8 -37.53 51.92 -4.12
N ARG A 9 -36.22 51.80 -4.32
CA ARG A 9 -35.65 50.52 -4.77
C ARG A 9 -34.17 50.34 -4.41
N GLU A 10 -33.84 50.43 -3.13
CA GLU A 10 -32.57 49.91 -2.61
C GLU A 10 -32.73 49.43 -1.16
N VAL A 11 -33.43 48.32 -0.96
CA VAL A 11 -33.29 47.52 0.27
C VAL A 11 -33.39 46.06 -0.18
N PHE A 12 -32.45 45.23 0.28
CA PHE A 12 -32.21 43.82 -0.06
C PHE A 12 -31.26 43.55 -1.22
N ASP A 13 -29.96 43.68 -0.96
CA ASP A 13 -28.95 42.74 -1.48
C ASP A 13 -27.67 42.77 -0.61
N SER A 14 -27.83 42.56 0.70
CA SER A 14 -26.70 42.13 1.52
C SER A 14 -26.73 40.62 1.59
N PRO A 15 -25.78 39.90 0.95
CA PRO A 15 -25.68 38.46 1.12
C PRO A 15 -25.48 38.17 2.61
N PRO A 16 -26.13 37.12 3.16
CA PRO A 16 -25.91 36.76 4.54
C PRO A 16 -24.41 36.47 4.74
N PRO A 17 -23.85 36.79 5.93
CA PRO A 17 -22.46 36.47 6.24
C PRO A 17 -22.33 34.95 6.31
N PHE A 18 -22.10 34.33 5.14
CA PHE A 18 -21.85 32.91 5.07
C PHE A 18 -20.49 32.65 5.71
N GLN A 19 -20.58 31.80 6.72
CA GLN A 19 -19.51 30.93 7.18
C GLN A 19 -18.41 31.67 7.93
N ASN A 20 -18.62 31.72 9.25
CA ASN A 20 -17.59 31.26 10.17
C ASN A 20 -16.84 30.10 9.52
N LEU A 21 -15.67 30.40 8.93
CA LEU A 21 -14.68 29.39 8.63
C LEU A 21 -14.47 28.70 9.97
N ILE A 22 -15.03 27.49 10.11
CA ILE A 22 -14.49 26.50 11.02
C ILE A 22 -13.04 26.40 10.58
N GLN A 23 -12.16 27.15 11.25
CA GLN A 23 -10.74 26.96 11.16
C GLN A 23 -10.54 25.56 11.74
N MET A 24 -10.67 24.55 10.88
CA MET A 24 -10.31 23.19 11.21
C MET A 24 -8.85 23.29 11.63
N LYS A 25 -8.62 23.29 12.95
CA LYS A 25 -7.29 23.22 13.55
C LYS A 25 -6.61 22.08 12.83
N LYS A 26 -5.61 22.39 11.99
CA LYS A 26 -4.90 21.38 11.21
C LYS A 26 -4.45 20.32 12.20
N LYS A 27 -4.94 19.09 12.04
CA LYS A 27 -4.54 18.00 12.94
C LYS A 27 -3.01 17.96 12.97
N PRO A 28 -2.40 17.83 14.16
CA PRO A 28 -0.95 17.70 14.26
C PRO A 28 -0.54 16.53 13.38
N THR A 29 0.26 16.81 12.35
CA THR A 29 0.66 15.79 11.38
C THR A 29 1.65 14.87 12.07
N ASN A 30 1.39 13.56 12.01
CA ASN A 30 2.22 12.54 12.63
C ASN A 30 3.71 12.76 12.25
N PRO A 31 4.63 12.89 13.23
CA PRO A 31 6.03 13.21 12.98
C PRO A 31 6.72 12.14 12.12
N PHE A 32 6.35 10.87 12.30
CA PHE A 32 6.86 9.76 11.48
C PHE A 32 6.52 9.96 9.99
N LEU A 33 5.29 10.37 9.69
CA LEU A 33 4.86 10.59 8.29
C LEU A 33 5.55 11.80 7.67
N LEU A 34 5.74 12.88 8.44
CA LEU A 34 6.48 14.03 7.95
C LEU A 34 7.92 13.68 7.60
N GLU A 35 8.57 12.90 8.45
CA GLU A 35 9.95 12.48 8.25
C GLU A 35 10.08 11.48 7.08
N ALA A 36 9.18 10.50 6.99
CA ALA A 36 9.10 9.57 5.86
C ALA A 36 8.98 10.32 4.53
N ARG A 37 8.11 11.34 4.47
CA ARG A 37 7.96 12.20 3.30
C ARG A 37 9.25 12.96 2.98
N ASN A 38 9.91 13.53 3.98
CA ASN A 38 11.10 14.34 3.78
C ASN A 38 12.27 13.50 3.23
N ARG A 39 12.53 12.33 3.82
CA ARG A 39 13.56 11.39 3.33
C ARG A 39 13.23 10.86 1.95
N TYR A 40 11.95 10.60 1.67
CA TYR A 40 11.54 10.22 0.32
C TYR A 40 11.78 11.35 -0.69
N PHE A 41 11.49 12.60 -0.33
CA PHE A 41 11.81 13.75 -1.18
C PHE A 41 13.30 13.91 -1.42
N GLU A 42 14.14 13.63 -0.44
CA GLU A 42 15.59 13.60 -0.62
C GLU A 42 16.01 12.52 -1.62
N ALA A 43 15.50 11.30 -1.45
CA ALA A 43 15.81 10.17 -2.32
C ALA A 43 15.44 10.38 -3.80
N ILE A 44 14.42 11.21 -4.07
CA ILE A 44 14.00 11.56 -5.45
C ILE A 44 14.51 12.93 -5.92
N GLY A 45 15.44 13.56 -5.20
CA GLY A 45 16.08 14.83 -5.59
C GLY A 45 15.18 16.07 -5.46
N LEU A 46 14.17 16.00 -4.59
CA LEU A 46 13.25 17.10 -4.27
C LEU A 46 13.60 17.84 -2.98
N ALA A 47 14.56 17.39 -2.17
CA ALA A 47 14.89 17.99 -0.87
C ALA A 47 15.21 19.49 -0.97
N ASP A 48 16.14 19.87 -1.85
CA ASP A 48 16.59 21.27 -2.01
C ASP A 48 15.64 22.14 -2.83
N LYS A 49 14.57 21.54 -3.38
CA LYS A 49 13.63 22.29 -4.20
C LYS A 49 12.77 23.20 -3.35
N SER A 50 12.47 24.38 -3.89
CA SER A 50 11.61 25.37 -3.24
C SER A 50 10.25 24.77 -2.87
N ARG A 51 9.61 25.34 -1.83
CA ARG A 51 8.26 24.95 -1.41
C ARG A 51 7.26 24.94 -2.57
N THR A 52 7.33 25.95 -3.45
CA THR A 52 6.48 26.04 -4.65
C THR A 52 6.71 24.88 -5.61
N SER A 53 7.96 24.44 -5.76
CA SER A 53 8.33 23.30 -6.61
C SER A 53 7.79 21.98 -6.04
N LYS A 54 7.94 21.77 -4.73
CA LYS A 54 7.34 20.62 -4.02
C LYS A 54 5.81 20.63 -4.17
N GLN A 55 5.16 21.78 -4.02
CA GLN A 55 3.72 21.92 -4.21
C GLN A 55 3.28 21.65 -5.66
N ARG A 56 4.07 22.08 -6.64
CA ARG A 56 3.84 21.79 -8.06
C ARG A 56 3.96 20.28 -8.33
N TRP A 57 5.00 19.63 -7.80
CA TRP A 57 5.16 18.18 -7.89
C TRP A 57 3.95 17.44 -7.31
N MET A 58 3.45 17.89 -6.15
CA MET A 58 2.24 17.32 -5.53
C MET A 58 0.98 17.43 -6.38
N LYS A 59 0.83 18.50 -7.17
CA LYS A 59 -0.34 18.71 -8.06
C LYS A 59 -0.17 18.05 -9.43
N ASN A 60 1.07 17.70 -9.80
CA ASN A 60 1.39 17.17 -11.11
C ASN A 60 0.71 15.79 -11.33
N ARG A 61 -0.02 15.66 -12.43
CA ARG A 61 -0.77 14.44 -12.81
C ARG A 61 -0.03 13.55 -13.82
N LYS A 62 1.21 13.88 -14.19
CA LYS A 62 2.04 13.00 -15.03
C LYS A 62 2.16 11.63 -14.36
N ARG A 63 1.99 10.56 -15.14
CA ARG A 63 1.91 9.17 -14.67
C ARG A 63 3.03 8.79 -13.70
N HIS A 64 4.29 9.01 -14.06
CA HIS A 64 5.44 8.69 -13.19
C HIS A 64 5.40 9.42 -11.84
N ILE A 65 4.88 10.66 -11.77
CA ILE A 65 4.74 11.39 -10.50
C ILE A 65 3.57 10.84 -9.68
N VAL A 66 2.47 10.48 -10.34
CA VAL A 66 1.32 9.82 -9.68
C VAL A 66 1.77 8.51 -9.06
N GLU A 67 2.54 7.72 -9.81
CA GLU A 67 3.13 6.45 -9.39
C GLU A 67 4.09 6.63 -8.22
N GLN A 68 4.99 7.62 -8.23
CA GLN A 68 5.86 7.95 -7.09
C GLN A 68 5.07 8.29 -5.81
N ARG A 69 4.00 9.08 -5.93
CA ARG A 69 3.14 9.36 -4.78
C ARG A 69 2.42 8.10 -4.30
N ALA A 70 1.90 7.29 -5.23
CA ALA A 70 1.21 6.05 -4.89
C ALA A 70 2.14 5.06 -4.21
N ALA A 71 3.40 4.95 -4.65
CA ALA A 71 4.42 4.14 -4.01
C ALA A 71 4.61 4.54 -2.54
N LEU A 72 4.83 5.82 -2.26
CA LEU A 72 4.99 6.27 -0.88
C LEU A 72 3.72 6.10 -0.05
N PHE A 73 2.53 6.39 -0.61
CA PHE A 73 1.26 6.18 0.10
C PHE A 73 1.07 4.73 0.52
N ASN A 74 1.40 3.77 -0.35
CA ASN A 74 1.32 2.35 -0.03
C ASN A 74 2.38 1.94 1.00
N ALA A 75 3.60 2.47 0.90
CA ALA A 75 4.68 2.16 1.84
C ALA A 75 4.39 2.62 3.28
N VAL A 76 3.81 3.82 3.46
CA VAL A 76 3.45 4.32 4.80
C VAL A 76 2.12 3.75 5.31
N SER A 77 1.32 3.17 4.41
CA SER A 77 -0.03 2.70 4.71
C SER A 77 -0.09 1.82 5.96
N PRO A 78 0.83 0.85 6.20
CA PRO A 78 0.75 0.00 7.39
C PRO A 78 0.89 0.75 8.72
N PHE A 79 1.45 1.96 8.71
CA PHE A 79 1.77 2.74 9.91
C PHE A 79 0.79 3.90 10.15
N CYS A 80 -0.10 4.19 9.19
CA CYS A 80 -1.04 5.32 9.29
C CYS A 80 -2.45 4.98 8.82
N GLY A 81 -3.44 5.61 9.47
CA GLY A 81 -4.79 5.67 8.94
C GLY A 81 -4.80 6.51 7.66
N ARG A 82 -5.71 6.18 6.72
CA ARG A 82 -5.81 6.88 5.42
C ARG A 82 -5.94 8.40 5.55
N ALA A 83 -6.64 8.87 6.58
CA ALA A 83 -6.79 10.30 6.87
C ALA A 83 -5.45 10.96 7.24
N ASP A 84 -4.61 10.28 8.01
CA ASP A 84 -3.30 10.80 8.41
C ASP A 84 -2.35 10.79 7.22
N CYS A 85 -2.36 9.73 6.41
CA CYS A 85 -1.57 9.67 5.18
C CYS A 85 -2.02 10.77 4.18
N ALA A 86 -3.31 11.11 4.13
CA ALA A 86 -3.83 12.22 3.32
C ALA A 86 -3.35 13.59 3.84
N SER A 87 -3.33 13.75 5.17
CA SER A 87 -2.85 14.97 5.84
C SER A 87 -1.37 15.26 5.57
N MET A 88 -0.52 14.22 5.52
CA MET A 88 0.93 14.31 5.22
C MET A 88 1.20 15.07 3.91
N PHE A 89 0.32 14.90 2.93
CA PHE A 89 0.46 15.46 1.59
C PHE A 89 -0.55 16.55 1.24
N ASN A 90 -1.39 16.95 2.21
CA ASN A 90 -2.49 17.87 1.98
C ASN A 90 -3.32 17.46 0.76
N LYS A 91 -3.70 16.17 0.74
CA LYS A 91 -4.52 15.53 -0.29
C LYS A 91 -5.85 15.09 0.28
N ASP A 92 -6.82 14.89 -0.60
CA ASP A 92 -8.11 14.35 -0.22
C ASP A 92 -7.99 12.86 0.08
N HIS A 93 -8.81 12.40 1.04
CA HIS A 93 -8.89 10.98 1.40
C HIS A 93 -9.12 10.07 0.19
N ALA A 94 -9.94 10.52 -0.77
CA ALA A 94 -10.19 9.79 -2.02
C ALA A 94 -8.92 9.57 -2.84
N THR A 95 -8.01 10.56 -2.89
CA THR A 95 -6.74 10.44 -3.63
C THR A 95 -5.88 9.32 -3.06
N VAL A 96 -5.78 9.26 -1.73
CA VAL A 96 -5.04 8.20 -1.04
C VAL A 96 -5.69 6.83 -1.28
N LEU A 97 -7.02 6.76 -1.20
CA LEU A 97 -7.76 5.52 -1.45
C LEU A 97 -7.52 4.99 -2.88
N HIS A 98 -7.57 5.84 -3.89
CA HIS A 98 -7.29 5.45 -5.26
C HIS A 98 -5.84 5.02 -5.46
N ALA A 99 -4.89 5.71 -4.83
CA ALA A 99 -3.48 5.34 -4.88
C ALA A 99 -3.23 3.95 -4.28
N ILE A 100 -3.89 3.63 -3.16
CA ILE A 100 -3.78 2.32 -2.52
C ILE A 100 -4.45 1.24 -3.39
N LYS A 101 -5.67 1.47 -3.89
CA LYS A 101 -6.37 0.51 -4.76
C LYS A 101 -5.62 0.23 -6.07
N SER A 102 -4.86 1.19 -6.58
CA SER A 102 -4.11 1.04 -7.83
C SER A 102 -2.77 0.31 -7.64
N HIS A 103 -2.41 -0.09 -6.40
CA HIS A 103 -1.11 -0.68 -6.09
C HIS A 103 -0.78 -1.91 -6.94
N GLU A 104 -1.67 -2.90 -6.94
CA GLU A 104 -1.49 -4.15 -7.70
C GLU A 104 -1.42 -3.88 -9.21
N MET A 105 -2.26 -2.98 -9.70
CA MET A 105 -2.26 -2.57 -11.12
C MET A 105 -0.91 -1.96 -11.51
N TYR A 106 -0.35 -1.07 -10.67
CA TYR A 106 0.94 -0.46 -10.97
C TYR A 106 2.08 -1.47 -10.89
N LEU A 107 2.07 -2.40 -9.92
CA LEU A 107 3.06 -3.48 -9.85
C LEU A 107 3.04 -4.36 -11.11
N LYS A 108 1.84 -4.64 -11.63
CA LYS A 108 1.69 -5.51 -12.81
C LYS A 108 2.05 -4.84 -14.14
N TYR A 109 1.74 -3.55 -14.29
CA TYR A 109 1.76 -2.89 -15.61
C TYR A 109 2.67 -1.66 -15.71
N SER A 110 3.30 -1.19 -14.63
CA SER A 110 4.30 -0.11 -14.70
C SER A 110 5.70 -0.66 -14.48
N ALA A 111 6.54 -0.54 -15.51
CA ALA A 111 7.92 -1.02 -15.48
C ALA A 111 8.74 -0.40 -14.33
N ASN A 112 8.51 0.87 -14.02
CA ASN A 112 9.32 1.61 -13.05
C ASN A 112 8.69 1.65 -11.66
N TYR A 113 7.41 1.29 -11.51
CA TYR A 113 6.72 1.41 -10.23
C TYR A 113 7.33 0.51 -9.16
N GLY A 114 7.72 -0.73 -9.51
CA GLY A 114 8.32 -1.67 -8.56
C GLY A 114 9.57 -1.10 -7.87
N GLN A 115 10.49 -0.53 -8.66
CA GLN A 115 11.72 0.09 -8.14
C GLN A 115 11.42 1.28 -7.21
N VAL A 116 10.49 2.13 -7.59
CA VAL A 116 10.10 3.31 -6.80
C VAL A 116 9.40 2.90 -5.50
N TYR A 117 8.58 1.85 -5.55
CA TYR A 117 7.91 1.29 -4.38
C TYR A 117 8.87 0.59 -3.42
N GLU A 118 9.83 -0.16 -3.92
CA GLU A 118 10.89 -0.77 -3.12
C GLU A 118 11.71 0.30 -2.41
N GLN A 119 12.13 1.35 -3.12
CA GLN A 119 12.85 2.48 -2.52
C GLN A 119 12.02 3.16 -1.43
N ALA A 120 10.74 3.43 -1.67
CA ALA A 120 9.85 4.02 -0.68
C ALA A 120 9.70 3.11 0.56
N THR A 121 9.48 1.81 0.35
CA THR A 121 9.34 0.81 1.41
C THR A 121 10.59 0.72 2.27
N LYS A 122 11.77 0.71 1.66
CA LYS A 122 13.05 0.69 2.38
C LYS A 122 13.20 1.92 3.29
N ILE A 123 12.95 3.12 2.77
CA ILE A 123 13.03 4.37 3.53
C ILE A 123 12.06 4.34 4.73
N VAL A 124 10.82 3.90 4.50
CA VAL A 124 9.81 3.83 5.56
C VAL A 124 10.17 2.77 6.60
N ALA A 125 10.67 1.59 6.18
CA ALA A 125 11.06 0.52 7.08
C ALA A 125 12.26 0.88 7.96
N ASP A 126 13.28 1.51 7.38
CA ASP A 126 14.46 1.97 8.12
C ASP A 126 14.06 3.06 9.13
N LEU A 127 13.25 4.04 8.70
CA LEU A 127 12.72 5.06 9.59
C LEU A 127 11.85 4.48 10.71
N ALA A 128 11.02 3.48 10.40
CA ALA A 128 10.17 2.82 11.38
C ALA A 128 11.00 2.13 12.47
N LYS A 129 12.11 1.49 12.10
CA LYS A 129 13.08 0.91 13.05
C LYS A 129 13.73 1.99 13.91
N GLU A 130 14.21 3.07 13.29
CA GLU A 130 14.86 4.19 14.01
C GLU A 130 13.93 4.84 15.03
N MET A 131 12.68 5.11 14.63
CA MET A 131 11.68 5.76 15.48
C MET A 131 10.90 4.80 16.37
N ARG A 132 11.19 3.49 16.31
CA ARG A 132 10.46 2.41 17.01
C ARG A 132 8.95 2.47 16.77
N VAL A 133 8.55 2.74 15.53
CA VAL A 133 7.15 2.76 15.08
C VAL A 133 6.81 1.40 14.50
N TYR A 134 5.71 0.82 14.98
CA TYR A 134 5.23 -0.48 14.51
C TYR A 134 4.03 -0.31 13.58
N PRO A 135 3.85 -1.21 12.61
CA PRO A 135 2.64 -1.22 11.79
C PRO A 135 1.41 -1.29 12.70
N MET A 136 0.41 -0.45 12.43
CA MET A 136 -0.90 -0.65 13.01
C MET A 136 -1.43 -1.97 12.44
N GLY A 137 -1.68 -2.96 13.30
CA GLY A 137 -2.08 -4.33 12.95
C GLY A 137 -3.41 -4.49 12.19
N GLN A 138 -3.86 -3.45 11.49
CA GLN A 138 -5.09 -3.36 10.74
C GLN A 138 -4.82 -2.88 9.31
N TYR A 139 -4.12 -3.67 8.49
CA TYR A 139 -4.30 -3.61 7.03
C TYR A 139 -5.10 -4.80 6.53
N ARG A 140 -6.40 -4.50 6.36
CA ARG A 140 -7.55 -5.30 5.93
C ARG A 140 -7.43 -6.11 4.62
N HIS A 141 -6.25 -6.34 4.04
CA HIS A 141 -6.11 -7.19 2.84
C HIS A 141 -4.83 -8.03 2.76
N TYR A 142 -4.05 -8.12 3.83
CA TYR A 142 -3.19 -9.29 3.98
C TYR A 142 -4.06 -10.38 4.61
N VAL A 143 -4.19 -11.51 3.93
CA VAL A 143 -4.39 -12.80 4.60
C VAL A 143 -3.47 -12.72 5.83
N SER A 144 -4.04 -12.76 7.04
CA SER A 144 -3.26 -12.66 8.29
C SER A 144 -1.97 -13.45 8.10
N SER A 145 -0.81 -12.90 8.48
CA SER A 145 0.46 -13.63 8.34
C SER A 145 0.34 -15.03 8.96
N GLU A 146 -0.52 -15.19 9.96
CA GLU A 146 -0.94 -16.47 10.52
C GLU A 146 -1.71 -17.36 9.54
N SER A 147 -2.70 -16.84 8.81
CA SER A 147 -3.38 -17.59 7.73
C SER A 147 -2.52 -17.85 6.49
N GLU A 148 -1.53 -16.99 6.18
CA GLU A 148 -0.53 -17.29 5.15
C GLU A 148 0.41 -18.41 5.62
N LEU A 149 0.86 -18.36 6.87
CA LEU A 149 1.62 -19.42 7.50
C LEU A 149 0.83 -20.73 7.54
N GLU A 150 -0.45 -20.71 7.93
CA GLU A 150 -1.33 -21.88 7.88
C GLU A 150 -1.48 -22.42 6.46
N SER A 151 -1.64 -21.56 5.46
CA SER A 151 -1.72 -21.98 4.06
C SER A 151 -0.42 -22.62 3.58
N LEU A 152 0.73 -22.06 3.96
CA LEU A 152 2.04 -22.64 3.68
C LEU A 152 2.23 -23.98 4.40
N GLN A 153 1.77 -24.09 5.65
CA GLN A 153 1.82 -25.31 6.43
C GLN A 153 0.99 -26.43 5.80
N ARG A 154 -0.24 -26.13 5.37
CA ARG A 154 -1.09 -27.08 4.62
C ARG A 154 -0.43 -27.52 3.31
N THR A 155 0.27 -26.60 2.64
CA THR A 155 0.99 -26.92 1.40
C THR A 155 2.15 -27.87 1.68
N LEU A 156 2.90 -27.65 2.76
CA LEU A 156 3.96 -28.57 3.21
C LEU A 156 3.40 -29.96 3.54
N ASP A 157 2.30 -30.03 4.30
CA ASP A 157 1.67 -31.32 4.68
C ASP A 157 1.20 -32.12 3.44
N ASN A 158 0.61 -31.44 2.46
CA ASN A 158 0.18 -32.06 1.21
C ASN A 158 1.37 -32.60 0.39
N LEU A 159 2.47 -31.84 0.33
CA LEU A 159 3.69 -32.28 -0.35
C LEU A 159 4.34 -33.47 0.37
N GLN A 160 4.35 -33.47 1.69
CA GLN A 160 4.84 -34.57 2.53
C GLN A 160 4.06 -35.86 2.23
N THR A 161 2.72 -35.76 2.24
CA THR A 161 1.82 -36.89 1.94
C THR A 161 2.06 -37.44 0.53
N THR A 162 2.23 -36.55 -0.44
CA THR A 162 2.52 -36.92 -1.83
C THR A 162 3.87 -37.66 -1.94
N LEU A 163 4.88 -37.18 -1.22
CA LEU A 163 6.21 -37.79 -1.19
C LEU A 163 6.19 -39.18 -0.56
N ASP A 164 5.43 -39.38 0.51
CA ASP A 164 5.26 -40.69 1.16
C ASP A 164 4.53 -41.68 0.25
N HIS A 165 3.48 -41.22 -0.44
CA HIS A 165 2.80 -42.05 -1.46
C HIS A 165 3.74 -42.48 -2.59
N VAL A 166 4.60 -41.58 -3.06
CA VAL A 166 5.60 -41.91 -4.10
C VAL A 166 6.62 -42.89 -3.57
N LYS A 167 7.14 -42.71 -2.35
CA LYS A 167 8.06 -43.66 -1.70
C LYS A 167 7.46 -45.05 -1.57
N ASP A 168 6.20 -45.16 -1.16
CA ASP A 168 5.51 -46.43 -1.03
C ASP A 168 5.31 -47.12 -2.38
N ARG A 169 4.96 -46.36 -3.43
CA ARG A 169 4.89 -46.89 -4.79
C ARG A 169 6.24 -47.37 -5.28
N VAL A 170 7.31 -46.62 -5.05
CA VAL A 170 8.67 -47.02 -5.40
C VAL A 170 9.04 -48.30 -4.66
N ARG A 171 8.83 -48.38 -3.33
CA ARG A 171 9.11 -49.57 -2.52
C ARG A 171 8.36 -50.80 -3.00
N LYS A 172 7.08 -50.67 -3.37
CA LYS A 172 6.28 -51.77 -3.93
C LYS A 172 6.82 -52.20 -5.30
N ASN A 173 7.25 -51.26 -6.14
CA ASN A 173 7.78 -51.54 -7.48
C ASN A 173 9.24 -52.02 -7.50
N THR A 174 10.06 -51.73 -6.48
CA THR A 174 11.42 -52.26 -6.36
C THR A 174 11.50 -53.62 -5.69
N ASN A 175 10.37 -54.18 -5.23
CA ASN A 175 10.30 -55.47 -4.56
C ASN A 175 9.67 -56.66 -5.35
N PRO A 176 9.73 -56.76 -6.71
CA PRO A 176 9.22 -57.95 -7.40
C PRO A 176 10.25 -59.10 -7.55
N VAL A 177 11.48 -59.02 -7.01
CA VAL A 177 12.58 -59.94 -7.41
C VAL A 177 12.87 -61.08 -6.40
N ARG A 178 12.09 -61.27 -5.33
CA ARG A 178 12.38 -62.33 -4.34
C ARG A 178 11.53 -63.60 -4.39
N GLU A 179 10.48 -63.68 -5.18
CA GLU A 179 9.60 -64.87 -5.16
C GLU A 179 9.87 -65.95 -6.22
N TYR A 180 10.78 -65.75 -7.19
CA TYR A 180 11.05 -66.75 -8.24
C TYR A 180 12.29 -67.64 -8.00
N ARG A 181 12.85 -67.72 -6.78
CA ARG A 181 14.04 -68.54 -6.49
C ARG A 181 13.76 -69.92 -5.89
N GLY A 182 12.50 -70.33 -5.76
CA GLY A 182 12.11 -71.58 -5.10
C GLY A 182 11.61 -72.73 -5.99
N VAL A 183 11.53 -72.56 -7.32
CA VAL A 183 10.81 -73.52 -8.20
C VAL A 183 11.74 -74.35 -9.12
N LEU A 184 13.07 -74.20 -9.03
CA LEU A 184 14.01 -74.91 -9.92
C LEU A 184 15.05 -75.78 -9.19
N SER A 185 14.65 -76.50 -8.15
CA SER A 185 15.51 -77.52 -7.51
C SER A 185 14.79 -78.86 -7.35
N GLY A 186 14.21 -79.35 -8.45
CA GLY A 186 13.60 -80.68 -8.54
C GLY A 186 13.88 -81.30 -9.89
N GLU A 187 15.10 -81.79 -10.09
CA GLU A 187 15.50 -82.82 -11.07
C GLU A 187 16.52 -83.67 -10.29
N GLU A 188 16.09 -84.81 -9.74
CA GLU A 188 16.21 -86.18 -10.31
C GLU A 188 17.66 -86.67 -10.45
#